data_AF-A0A6V8NGR4-F1
#
_entry.id   AF-A0A6V8NGR4-F1
#
_cell.length_a   1.000
_cell.length_b   1.000
_cell.length_c   1.000
_cell.angle_alpha   90.00
_cell.angle_beta   90.00
_cell.angle_gamma   90.00
#
_symmetry.space_group_name_H-M   'P 1'
#
loop_
_entity.id
_entity.type
_entity.pdbx_description
1 polymer ?
#
loop_
_entity_poly.entity_id
_entity_poly.type
_entity_poly.pdbx_seq_one_letter_code
_entity_poly.pdbx_strand_id
1 'polypeptide(L)'
;MNGLDILSRWMRELNRYLPIKTQFYISGNIYDQVLYPLKQNDTIYWSYLSVRDFFYRFFLERGYKIIGFYDLVDGIEFKNEEMYKDFRRLIKGKEVDTEKGQQKKTTNQGEAKSIDVQHKCVLKIDDALDNIRIVVSNTTIPTVFIIDYSSRLTSSPNQLYGEERIHFLKILKCAQDAAVVTIGSETFNNLTILLCDRLNDIPTWLYLNNPLTKHLQIDKPDDEERRKFITFALTRNDFPKFFDSTNLTQEEVKQIQEKFVDLTDGLGNYELESLRILSQREQISIRNIKNIVERYKFGVIESAWDKVNIEKLRNAKE
;
A
#
# COMPACT_ATOMS: atom_id res chain seq x y z
N MET A 1 -5.94 -20.40 -15.48
CA MET A 1 -6.49 -19.31 -14.65
C MET A 1 -5.75 -18.05 -15.03
N ASN A 2 -6.46 -16.97 -15.35
CA ASN A 2 -5.79 -15.70 -15.61
C ASN A 2 -5.06 -15.29 -14.33
N GLY A 3 -3.84 -14.75 -14.41
CA GLY A 3 -3.06 -14.30 -13.24
C GLY A 3 -3.76 -13.23 -12.39
N LEU A 4 -4.92 -12.74 -12.82
CA LEU A 4 -5.81 -11.84 -12.10
C LEU A 4 -6.73 -12.55 -11.10
N ASP A 5 -7.12 -13.81 -11.34
CA ASP A 5 -8.09 -14.52 -10.50
C ASP A 5 -7.54 -14.83 -9.09
N ILE A 6 -6.22 -14.84 -8.96
CA ILE A 6 -5.51 -15.09 -7.71
C ILE A 6 -5.44 -13.84 -6.81
N LEU A 7 -5.67 -12.64 -7.35
CA LEU A 7 -5.57 -11.40 -6.59
C LEU A 7 -6.79 -11.19 -5.67
N SER A 8 -6.59 -10.49 -4.56
CA SER A 8 -7.69 -10.07 -3.68
C SER A 8 -8.71 -9.22 -4.46
N ARG A 9 -9.94 -9.14 -3.94
CA ARG A 9 -11.03 -8.46 -4.63
C ARG A 9 -10.70 -7.02 -5.00
N TRP A 10 -10.16 -6.24 -4.06
CA TRP A 10 -9.86 -4.83 -4.30
C TRP A 10 -8.76 -4.62 -5.35
N MET A 11 -7.77 -5.52 -5.42
CA MET A 11 -6.70 -5.49 -6.44
C MET A 11 -7.25 -5.78 -7.84
N ARG A 12 -8.18 -6.75 -7.95
CA ARG A 12 -8.91 -7.04 -9.20
C ARG A 12 -9.76 -5.86 -9.64
N GLU A 13 -10.44 -5.21 -8.70
CA GLU A 13 -11.20 -3.99 -8.96
C GLU A 13 -10.28 -2.84 -9.41
N LEU A 14 -9.16 -2.60 -8.73
CA LEU A 14 -8.15 -1.62 -9.15
C LEU A 14 -7.73 -1.86 -10.60
N ASN A 15 -7.31 -3.09 -10.93
CA ASN A 15 -6.89 -3.47 -12.27
C ASN A 15 -7.97 -3.20 -13.32
N ARG A 16 -9.23 -3.57 -13.02
CA ARG A 16 -10.37 -3.39 -13.93
C ARG A 16 -10.59 -1.93 -14.27
N TYR A 17 -10.38 -1.02 -13.32
CA TYR A 17 -10.68 0.40 -13.48
C TYR A 17 -9.50 1.24 -13.98
N LEU A 18 -8.27 0.72 -14.06
CA LEU A 18 -7.12 1.47 -14.58
C LEU A 18 -7.36 2.14 -15.95
N PRO A 19 -7.94 1.47 -16.96
CA PRO A 19 -8.17 2.10 -18.27
C PRO A 19 -9.39 3.04 -18.28
N ILE A 20 -10.18 3.09 -17.20
CA ILE A 20 -11.47 3.81 -17.15
C ILE A 20 -11.37 5.08 -16.30
N LYS A 21 -10.61 5.02 -15.21
CA LYS A 21 -10.52 6.06 -14.18
C LYS A 21 -9.17 6.73 -14.23
N THR A 22 -9.13 7.99 -13.81
CA THR A 22 -7.89 8.78 -13.71
C THR A 22 -7.53 9.09 -12.26
N GLN A 23 -8.45 8.88 -11.32
CA GLN A 23 -8.20 9.09 -9.90
C GLN A 23 -8.80 8.01 -9.01
N PHE A 24 -8.03 7.58 -8.01
CA PHE A 24 -8.47 6.59 -7.03
C PHE A 24 -8.35 7.12 -5.60
N TYR A 25 -9.32 6.76 -4.77
CA TYR A 25 -9.28 6.94 -3.32
C TYR A 25 -9.18 5.56 -2.69
N ILE A 26 -8.09 5.28 -2.00
CA ILE A 26 -7.84 3.99 -1.39
C ILE A 26 -7.81 4.18 0.13
N SER A 27 -8.68 3.47 0.84
CA SER A 27 -8.86 3.63 2.28
C SER A 27 -8.99 2.33 3.04
N GLY A 28 -9.00 2.42 4.38
CA GLY A 28 -9.11 1.27 5.26
C GLY A 28 -7.75 0.81 5.78
N ASN A 29 -7.43 -0.46 5.58
CA ASN A 29 -6.26 -1.13 6.15
C ASN A 29 -4.95 -0.84 5.38
N ILE A 30 -4.69 0.43 5.08
CA ILE A 30 -3.60 0.90 4.19
C ILE A 30 -2.18 0.82 4.80
N TYR A 31 -2.08 0.64 6.12
CA TYR A 31 -0.80 0.50 6.84
C TYR A 31 -0.40 -0.96 7.05
N ASP A 32 -1.25 -1.90 6.63
CA ASP A 32 -1.00 -3.32 6.78
C ASP A 32 -0.21 -3.89 5.58
N GLN A 33 0.15 -5.15 5.68
CA GLN A 33 0.72 -5.90 4.57
C GLN A 33 -0.37 -6.47 3.67
N VAL A 34 -0.05 -6.59 2.38
CA VAL A 34 -0.91 -7.19 1.38
C VAL A 34 -0.23 -8.43 0.79
N LEU A 35 -0.99 -9.51 0.70
CA LEU A 35 -0.54 -10.74 0.09
C LEU A 35 -0.56 -10.58 -1.44
N TYR A 36 0.61 -10.63 -2.08
CA TYR A 36 0.74 -10.47 -3.53
C TYR A 36 1.55 -11.60 -4.16
N PRO A 37 1.10 -12.17 -5.31
CA PRO A 37 1.83 -13.20 -6.01
C PRO A 37 2.96 -12.59 -6.82
N LEU A 38 4.18 -13.11 -6.64
CA LEU A 38 5.38 -12.71 -7.36
C LEU A 38 5.80 -13.82 -8.30
N LYS A 39 6.22 -13.44 -9.52
CA LYS A 39 6.73 -14.36 -10.53
C LYS A 39 8.26 -14.31 -10.56
N GLN A 40 8.91 -15.45 -10.35
CA GLN A 40 10.36 -15.62 -10.50
C GLN A 40 10.65 -16.93 -11.23
N ASN A 41 11.38 -16.85 -12.35
CA ASN A 41 11.73 -18.01 -13.19
C ASN A 41 10.51 -18.89 -13.52
N ASP A 42 9.41 -18.28 -13.96
CA ASP A 42 8.11 -18.93 -14.23
C ASP A 42 7.40 -19.60 -13.02
N THR A 43 7.97 -19.50 -11.82
CA THR A 43 7.33 -19.96 -10.58
C THR A 43 6.61 -18.80 -9.89
N ILE A 44 5.41 -19.05 -9.37
CA ILE A 44 4.66 -18.08 -8.55
C ILE A 44 4.88 -18.40 -7.07
N TYR A 45 5.42 -17.44 -6.33
CA TYR A 45 5.49 -17.46 -4.88
C TYR A 45 4.70 -16.30 -4.28
N TRP A 46 4.24 -16.47 -3.05
CA TRP A 46 3.43 -15.47 -2.37
C TRP A 46 4.29 -14.70 -1.38
N SER A 47 4.17 -13.37 -1.38
CA SER A 47 4.88 -12.51 -0.44
C SER A 47 3.94 -11.48 0.15
N TYR A 48 4.19 -11.15 1.42
CA TYR A 48 3.56 -10.04 2.09
C TYR A 48 4.36 -8.78 1.81
N LEU A 49 3.72 -7.81 1.16
CA LEU A 49 4.32 -6.54 0.79
C LEU A 49 3.70 -5.41 1.58
N SER A 50 4.47 -4.36 1.85
CA SER A 50 3.88 -3.08 2.23
C SER A 50 2.97 -2.58 1.10
N VAL A 51 1.95 -1.78 1.42
CA VAL A 51 1.08 -1.17 0.39
C VAL A 51 1.89 -0.36 -0.63
N ARG A 52 2.94 0.34 -0.18
CA ARG A 52 3.88 1.07 -1.05
C ARG A 52 4.61 0.14 -2.02
N ASP A 53 5.20 -0.95 -1.54
CA ASP A 53 5.88 -1.94 -2.39
C ASP A 53 4.94 -2.64 -3.36
N PHE A 54 3.72 -2.93 -2.90
CA PHE A 54 2.66 -3.46 -3.74
C PHE A 54 2.39 -2.53 -4.91
N PHE A 55 2.13 -1.23 -4.69
CA PHE A 55 1.83 -0.30 -5.78
C PHE A 55 2.98 -0.18 -6.77
N TYR A 56 4.23 -0.08 -6.29
CA TYR A 56 5.39 -0.08 -7.18
C TYR A 56 5.40 -1.31 -8.10
N ARG A 57 5.23 -2.51 -7.53
CA ARG A 57 5.23 -3.74 -8.33
C ARG A 57 4.02 -3.83 -9.25
N PHE A 58 2.83 -3.59 -8.71
CA PHE A 58 1.55 -3.67 -9.41
C PHE A 58 1.53 -2.79 -10.67
N PHE A 59 2.00 -1.55 -10.56
CA PHE A 59 2.03 -0.62 -11.69
C PHE A 59 3.18 -0.89 -12.66
N LEU A 60 4.37 -1.27 -12.17
CA LEU A 60 5.49 -1.67 -13.04
C LEU A 60 5.13 -2.88 -13.92
N GLU A 61 4.52 -3.91 -13.33
CA GLU A 61 4.05 -5.11 -14.04
C GLU A 61 2.99 -4.80 -15.10
N ARG A 62 2.35 -3.63 -15.01
CA ARG A 62 1.32 -3.14 -15.94
C ARG A 62 1.83 -2.06 -16.86
N GLY A 63 3.15 -1.89 -16.99
CA GLY A 63 3.74 -1.00 -17.99
C GLY A 63 3.86 0.47 -17.61
N TYR A 64 3.42 0.87 -16.40
CA TYR A 64 3.67 2.23 -15.92
C TYR A 64 5.16 2.47 -15.69
N LYS A 65 5.65 3.63 -16.11
CA LYS A 65 7.09 3.93 -16.12
C LYS A 65 7.50 4.90 -15.03
N ILE A 66 6.64 5.87 -14.70
CA ILE A 66 6.87 6.79 -13.58
C ILE A 66 5.86 6.47 -12.49
N ILE A 67 6.37 6.09 -11.32
CA ILE A 67 5.57 5.85 -10.12
C ILE A 67 6.19 6.71 -9.02
N GLY A 68 5.50 7.79 -8.65
CA GLY A 68 5.95 8.72 -7.61
C GLY A 68 5.08 8.60 -6.36
N PHE A 69 5.70 8.60 -5.20
CA PHE A 69 5.02 8.74 -3.91
C PHE A 69 5.23 10.15 -3.39
N TYR A 70 4.17 10.82 -2.97
CA TYR A 70 4.25 12.14 -2.36
C TYR A 70 3.75 12.10 -0.92
N ASP A 71 4.51 12.65 0.01
CA ASP A 71 4.03 13.02 1.34
C ASP A 71 4.59 14.38 1.81
N LEU A 72 4.03 14.90 2.90
CA LEU A 72 4.36 16.22 3.43
C LEU A 72 5.78 16.32 4.02
N VAL A 73 6.41 15.20 4.34
CA VAL A 73 7.70 15.13 5.03
C VAL A 73 8.83 14.94 4.03
N ASP A 74 8.73 13.91 3.21
CA ASP A 74 9.79 13.48 2.30
C ASP A 74 9.66 14.07 0.88
N GLY A 75 8.53 14.71 0.56
CA GLY A 75 8.26 15.24 -0.76
C GLY A 75 7.94 14.12 -1.76
N ILE A 76 8.39 14.27 -3.01
CA ILE A 76 8.16 13.27 -4.06
C ILE A 76 9.32 12.28 -4.12
N GLU A 77 9.04 11.00 -3.94
CA GLU A 77 10.00 9.90 -3.97
C GLU A 77 9.77 8.94 -5.13
N PHE A 78 10.87 8.39 -5.65
CA PHE A 78 10.89 7.39 -6.70
C PHE A 78 11.74 6.18 -6.31
N LYS A 79 11.39 5.00 -6.84
CA LYS A 79 12.12 3.76 -6.55
C LYS A 79 13.52 3.71 -7.18
N ASN A 80 13.72 4.35 -8.33
CA ASN A 80 14.97 4.32 -9.07
C ASN A 80 15.30 5.66 -9.75
N GLU A 81 16.54 5.79 -10.21
CA GLU A 81 17.06 7.02 -10.84
C GLU A 81 16.40 7.34 -12.17
N GLU A 82 16.01 6.31 -12.93
CA GLU A 82 15.40 6.45 -14.24
C GLU A 82 14.03 7.14 -14.14
N MET A 83 13.17 6.69 -13.22
CA MET A 83 11.88 7.32 -12.90
C MET A 83 12.06 8.80 -12.55
N TYR A 84 13.06 9.11 -11.73
CA TYR A 84 13.36 10.48 -11.33
C TYR A 84 13.80 11.35 -12.51
N LYS A 85 14.69 10.83 -13.38
CA LYS A 85 15.13 11.53 -14.60
C LYS A 85 13.97 11.80 -15.56
N ASP A 86 13.10 10.81 -15.76
CA ASP A 86 11.91 10.95 -16.60
C ASP A 86 10.93 11.98 -16.06
N PHE A 87 10.69 11.97 -14.74
CA PHE A 87 9.90 12.98 -14.05
C PHE A 87 10.45 14.40 -14.31
N ARG A 88 11.74 14.60 -14.10
CA ARG A 88 12.40 15.90 -14.31
C ARG A 88 12.35 16.33 -15.78
N ARG A 89 12.46 15.40 -16.73
CA ARG A 89 12.35 15.68 -18.17
C ARG A 89 10.96 16.20 -18.53
N LEU A 90 9.91 15.59 -18.00
CA LEU A 90 8.52 16.00 -18.28
C LEU A 90 8.20 17.39 -17.72
N ILE A 91 8.70 17.72 -16.52
CA ILE A 91 8.51 19.06 -15.94
C ILE A 91 9.19 20.13 -16.81
N LYS A 92 10.47 19.93 -17.14
CA LYS A 92 11.23 20.88 -17.97
C LYS A 92 10.68 21.05 -19.38
N GLY A 93 10.20 19.95 -19.99
CA GLY A 93 9.66 19.97 -21.35
C GLY A 93 8.46 20.90 -21.49
N LYS A 94 7.64 21.04 -20.43
CA LYS A 94 6.47 21.92 -20.44
C LYS A 94 6.85 23.39 -20.22
N GLU A 95 7.87 23.68 -19.41
CA GLU A 95 8.37 25.05 -19.20
C GLU A 95 8.82 25.71 -20.53
N VAL A 96 9.55 24.97 -21.38
CA VAL A 96 10.06 25.47 -22.67
C VAL A 96 8.94 25.82 -23.68
N ASP A 97 7.82 25.10 -23.65
CA ASP A 97 6.67 25.39 -24.53
C ASP A 97 5.82 26.58 -24.04
N THR A 98 5.83 26.86 -22.74
CA THR A 98 5.11 28.01 -22.16
C THR A 98 5.84 29.35 -22.33
N GLU A 99 7.17 29.35 -22.50
CA GLU A 99 7.98 30.57 -22.67
C GLU A 99 7.87 31.22 -24.06
N LYS A 100 7.27 30.56 -25.05
CA LYS A 100 7.02 31.17 -26.38
C LYS A 100 5.87 32.18 -26.42
N GLY A 101 5.25 32.48 -25.28
CA GLY A 101 4.09 33.36 -25.21
C GLY A 101 3.94 34.14 -23.91
N GLN A 102 4.96 34.87 -23.46
CA GLN A 102 4.85 36.17 -22.76
C GLN A 102 6.21 36.58 -22.19
N GLN A 103 6.79 37.67 -22.71
CA GLN A 103 7.81 38.42 -21.99
C GLN A 103 7.16 39.03 -20.74
N LYS A 104 7.30 38.39 -19.58
CA LYS A 104 7.15 39.07 -18.30
C LYS A 104 8.51 39.14 -17.61
N LYS A 105 8.97 40.39 -17.48
CA LYS A 105 10.09 40.82 -16.66
C LYS A 105 10.01 40.16 -15.28
N THR A 106 10.99 39.31 -15.00
CA THR A 106 11.26 38.77 -13.67
C THR A 106 11.78 39.89 -12.79
N THR A 107 10.93 40.35 -11.87
CA THR A 107 11.38 41.04 -10.66
C THR A 107 11.54 39.96 -9.59
N ASN A 108 12.72 39.89 -8.99
CA ASN A 108 13.11 38.95 -7.92
C ASN A 108 12.03 38.80 -6.85
N GLN A 109 11.74 37.57 -6.40
CA GLN A 109 11.57 37.20 -4.98
C GLN A 109 11.21 35.70 -4.81
N GLY A 110 12.05 34.97 -4.06
CA GLY A 110 11.66 33.75 -3.33
C GLY A 110 12.02 32.40 -3.96
N GLU A 111 13.31 32.08 -4.12
CA GLU A 111 13.75 30.69 -4.35
C GLU A 111 13.39 29.81 -3.14
N ALA A 112 12.24 29.14 -3.19
CA ALA A 112 12.00 27.97 -2.37
C ALA A 112 12.90 26.85 -2.91
N LYS A 113 13.98 26.58 -2.15
CA LYS A 113 15.02 25.60 -2.44
C LYS A 113 14.41 24.20 -2.61
N SER A 114 14.19 23.75 -3.84
CA SER A 114 14.04 22.33 -4.13
C SER A 114 15.36 21.64 -3.79
N ILE A 115 15.35 20.73 -2.83
CA ILE A 115 16.52 19.91 -2.51
C ILE A 115 16.32 18.57 -3.21
N ASP A 116 17.10 18.37 -4.27
CA ASP A 116 17.16 17.10 -4.98
C ASP A 116 18.18 16.20 -4.29
N VAL A 117 17.70 15.17 -3.60
CA VAL A 117 18.53 14.10 -2.99
C VAL A 117 18.23 12.82 -3.77
N GLN A 118 19.13 11.85 -3.78
CA GLN A 118 19.03 10.61 -4.56
C GLN A 118 17.58 10.07 -4.70
N HIS A 119 17.02 10.24 -5.91
CA HIS A 119 15.65 9.82 -6.32
C HIS A 119 14.48 10.45 -5.53
N LYS A 120 14.70 11.61 -4.90
CA LYS A 120 13.70 12.36 -4.14
C LYS A 120 13.73 13.85 -4.50
N CYS A 121 12.58 14.50 -4.47
CA CYS A 121 12.42 15.94 -4.64
C CYS A 121 11.63 16.51 -3.47
N VAL A 122 12.33 17.15 -2.53
CA VAL A 122 11.70 17.76 -1.35
C VAL A 122 11.12 19.11 -1.78
N LEU A 123 9.79 19.17 -1.82
CA LEU A 123 9.00 20.30 -2.31
C LEU A 123 7.89 20.64 -1.32
N LYS A 124 7.50 21.91 -1.29
CA LYS A 124 6.23 22.28 -0.64
C LYS A 124 5.08 21.63 -1.38
N ILE A 125 3.99 21.38 -0.66
CA ILE A 125 2.78 20.77 -1.22
C ILE A 125 2.30 21.47 -2.49
N ASP A 126 2.34 22.80 -2.52
CA ASP A 126 1.83 23.56 -3.66
C ASP A 126 2.63 23.29 -4.94
N ASP A 127 3.97 23.31 -4.83
CA ASP A 127 4.93 23.01 -5.91
C ASP A 127 4.87 21.53 -6.32
N ALA A 128 4.76 20.63 -5.33
CA ALA A 128 4.63 19.20 -5.57
C ALA A 128 3.37 18.89 -6.38
N LEU A 129 2.24 19.46 -6.01
CA LEU A 129 0.97 19.29 -6.72
C LEU A 129 1.01 19.90 -8.12
N ASP A 130 1.67 21.04 -8.33
CA ASP A 130 1.87 21.59 -9.67
C ASP A 130 2.72 20.66 -10.55
N ASN A 131 3.81 20.14 -10.02
CA ASN A 131 4.66 19.18 -10.72
C ASN A 131 3.91 17.88 -11.04
N ILE A 132 3.14 17.34 -10.09
CA ILE A 132 2.29 16.16 -10.33
C ILE A 132 1.30 16.45 -11.45
N ARG A 133 0.62 17.59 -11.41
CA ARG A 133 -0.37 17.99 -12.41
C ARG A 133 0.24 18.14 -13.81
N ILE A 134 1.45 18.70 -13.91
CA ILE A 134 2.22 18.73 -15.16
C ILE A 134 2.45 17.32 -15.68
N VAL A 135 2.92 16.42 -14.83
CA VAL A 135 3.31 15.08 -15.25
C VAL A 135 2.11 14.22 -15.60
N VAL A 136 1.01 14.24 -14.84
CA VAL A 136 -0.19 13.46 -15.20
C VAL A 136 -0.86 13.94 -16.48
N SER A 137 -0.60 15.19 -16.91
CA SER A 137 -1.10 15.70 -18.20
C SER A 137 -0.28 15.27 -19.43
N ASN A 138 0.78 14.50 -19.24
CA ASN A 138 1.67 14.09 -20.34
C ASN A 138 1.04 12.98 -21.22
N THR A 139 1.35 12.96 -22.51
CA THR A 139 0.82 11.98 -23.47
C THR A 139 1.86 10.95 -23.93
N THR A 140 3.03 10.88 -23.28
CA THR A 140 4.20 10.13 -23.79
C THR A 140 4.63 8.98 -22.89
N ILE A 141 4.50 9.12 -21.57
CA ILE A 141 4.97 8.17 -20.57
C ILE A 141 3.82 7.88 -19.60
N PRO A 142 3.39 6.61 -19.43
CA PRO A 142 2.35 6.28 -18.47
C PRO A 142 2.84 6.49 -17.04
N THR A 143 2.08 7.25 -16.27
CA THR A 143 2.48 7.71 -14.93
C THR A 143 1.41 7.46 -13.87
N VAL A 144 1.86 7.23 -12.64
CA VAL A 144 1.02 7.19 -11.45
C VAL A 144 1.67 8.00 -10.35
N PHE A 145 0.91 8.89 -9.72
CA PHE A 145 1.29 9.53 -8.47
C PHE A 145 0.41 9.06 -7.33
N ILE A 146 1.03 8.62 -6.25
CA ILE A 146 0.37 8.20 -5.03
C ILE A 146 0.64 9.27 -3.97
N ILE A 147 -0.41 9.95 -3.51
CA ILE A 147 -0.36 10.88 -2.41
C ILE A 147 -0.60 10.08 -1.12
N ASP A 148 0.49 9.82 -0.41
CA ASP A 148 0.50 9.10 0.85
C ASP A 148 0.01 10.01 1.99
N TYR A 149 -0.47 9.41 3.08
CA TYR A 149 -1.01 10.12 4.25
C TYR A 149 -2.03 11.23 3.88
N SER A 150 -2.89 11.01 2.87
CA SER A 150 -3.82 12.02 2.36
C SER A 150 -4.77 12.56 3.43
N SER A 151 -5.08 11.77 4.46
CA SER A 151 -5.86 12.18 5.65
C SER A 151 -5.16 13.24 6.51
N ARG A 152 -3.90 13.60 6.22
CA ARG A 152 -3.13 14.64 6.92
C ARG A 152 -2.97 15.91 6.10
N LEU A 153 -3.52 15.97 4.89
CA LEU A 153 -3.50 17.18 4.05
C LEU A 153 -4.43 18.28 4.57
N THR A 154 -5.43 17.93 5.37
CA THR A 154 -6.29 18.89 6.08
C THR A 154 -6.68 18.34 7.44
N SER A 155 -6.87 19.26 8.39
CA SER A 155 -7.45 18.94 9.69
C SER A 155 -8.99 18.87 9.67
N SER A 156 -9.63 19.40 8.61
CA SER A 156 -11.09 19.52 8.54
C SER A 156 -11.59 19.49 7.09
N PRO A 157 -11.95 18.30 6.55
CA PRO A 157 -12.34 18.17 5.14
C PRO A 157 -13.61 18.94 4.76
N ASN A 158 -14.45 19.29 5.74
CA ASN A 158 -15.66 20.09 5.54
C ASN A 158 -15.42 21.61 5.58
N GLN A 159 -14.25 22.06 6.01
CA GLN A 159 -13.91 23.47 6.20
C GLN A 159 -12.48 23.72 5.72
N LEU A 160 -12.31 23.91 4.41
CA LEU A 160 -11.02 24.19 3.82
C LEU A 160 -10.67 25.69 3.93
N TYR A 161 -9.52 25.97 4.54
CA TYR A 161 -9.02 27.32 4.77
C TYR A 161 -7.84 27.65 3.86
N GLY A 162 -7.76 28.89 3.37
CA GLY A 162 -6.60 29.41 2.65
C GLY A 162 -6.08 28.52 1.51
N GLU A 163 -4.81 28.15 1.61
CA GLU A 163 -4.09 27.33 0.62
C GLU A 163 -4.60 25.88 0.53
N GLU A 164 -5.18 25.30 1.59
CA GLU A 164 -5.71 23.93 1.54
C GLU A 164 -6.76 23.77 0.43
N ARG A 165 -7.61 24.78 0.25
CA ARG A 165 -8.62 24.80 -0.82
C ARG A 165 -7.97 24.72 -2.20
N ILE A 166 -6.86 25.44 -2.39
CA ILE A 166 -6.10 25.45 -3.64
C ILE A 166 -5.45 24.07 -3.86
N HIS A 167 -4.86 23.48 -2.82
CA HIS A 167 -4.26 22.14 -2.89
C HIS A 167 -5.28 21.07 -3.30
N PHE A 168 -6.46 21.01 -2.65
CA PHE A 168 -7.50 20.07 -3.06
C PHE A 168 -8.07 20.35 -4.45
N LEU A 169 -8.13 21.62 -4.86
CA LEU A 169 -8.51 21.95 -6.23
C LEU A 169 -7.46 21.46 -7.23
N LYS A 170 -6.17 21.58 -6.93
CA LYS A 170 -5.09 21.00 -7.76
C LYS A 170 -5.24 19.48 -7.85
N ILE A 171 -5.55 18.80 -6.75
CA ILE A 171 -5.82 17.34 -6.73
C ILE A 171 -7.03 16.97 -7.60
N LEU A 172 -8.14 17.72 -7.52
CA LEU A 172 -9.29 17.49 -8.42
C LEU A 172 -8.89 17.67 -9.88
N LYS A 173 -8.11 18.72 -10.18
CA LYS A 173 -7.63 19.01 -11.53
C LYS A 173 -6.68 17.94 -12.05
N CYS A 174 -5.90 17.27 -11.20
CA CYS A 174 -5.10 16.11 -11.63
C CYS A 174 -5.98 15.00 -12.24
N ALA A 175 -7.18 14.75 -11.71
CA ALA A 175 -8.10 13.79 -12.31
C ALA A 175 -8.63 14.23 -13.68
N GLN A 176 -8.88 15.54 -13.84
CA GLN A 176 -9.45 16.12 -15.06
C GLN A 176 -8.41 16.29 -16.17
N ASP A 177 -7.20 16.67 -15.81
CA ASP A 177 -6.09 16.94 -16.73
C ASP A 177 -5.28 15.69 -17.06
N ALA A 178 -5.56 14.57 -16.39
CA ALA A 178 -4.90 13.30 -16.65
C ALA A 178 -5.09 12.88 -18.11
N ALA A 179 -3.98 12.76 -18.83
CA ALA A 179 -3.97 12.38 -20.23
C ALA A 179 -3.91 10.85 -20.41
N VAL A 180 -4.34 10.42 -21.59
CA VAL A 180 -4.18 9.04 -22.06
C VAL A 180 -2.84 8.92 -22.79
N VAL A 181 -2.09 7.88 -22.47
CA VAL A 181 -0.83 7.52 -23.12
C VAL A 181 -1.03 6.21 -23.86
N THR A 182 -0.67 6.20 -25.14
CA THR A 182 -0.77 4.99 -25.99
C THR A 182 0.63 4.49 -26.32
N ILE A 183 0.93 3.25 -25.95
CA ILE A 183 2.19 2.57 -26.28
C ILE A 183 1.84 1.31 -27.08
N GLY A 184 2.19 1.30 -28.37
CA GLY A 184 1.81 0.21 -29.26
C GLY A 184 0.28 0.11 -29.37
N SER A 185 -0.28 -1.04 -28.99
CA SER A 185 -1.73 -1.27 -28.94
C SER A 185 -2.36 -1.04 -27.56
N GLU A 186 -1.56 -0.75 -26.53
CA GLU A 186 -2.04 -0.57 -25.16
C GLU A 186 -2.26 0.92 -24.85
N THR A 187 -3.30 1.19 -24.07
CA THR A 187 -3.66 2.54 -23.63
C THR A 187 -3.66 2.61 -22.10
N PHE A 188 -3.11 3.70 -21.57
CA PHE A 188 -2.94 3.94 -20.15
C PHE A 188 -3.51 5.30 -19.81
N ASN A 189 -4.31 5.39 -18.75
CA ASN A 189 -4.60 6.68 -18.13
C ASN A 189 -3.43 7.03 -17.22
N ASN A 190 -2.98 8.28 -17.23
CA ASN A 190 -2.20 8.77 -16.11
C ASN A 190 -3.07 8.86 -14.86
N LEU A 191 -2.52 8.48 -13.71
CA LEU A 191 -3.31 8.27 -12.49
C LEU A 191 -2.82 9.13 -11.33
N THR A 192 -3.78 9.60 -10.53
CA THR A 192 -3.52 10.11 -9.19
C THR A 192 -4.26 9.25 -8.16
N ILE A 193 -3.57 8.80 -7.13
CA ILE A 193 -4.12 7.92 -6.09
C ILE A 193 -3.95 8.61 -4.74
N LEU A 194 -5.00 8.67 -3.94
CA LEU A 194 -4.94 9.17 -2.57
C LEU A 194 -5.05 8.00 -1.61
N LEU A 195 -4.06 7.84 -0.74
CA LEU A 195 -4.11 6.90 0.39
C LEU A 195 -4.63 7.65 1.61
N CYS A 196 -5.82 7.27 2.09
CA CYS A 196 -6.48 7.93 3.21
C CYS A 196 -6.93 6.89 4.26
N ASP A 197 -6.86 7.22 5.55
CA ASP A 197 -7.31 6.32 6.61
C ASP A 197 -8.79 5.97 6.39
N ARG A 198 -9.59 7.00 6.11
CA ARG A 198 -11.01 6.90 5.76
C ARG A 198 -11.34 7.83 4.59
N LEU A 199 -12.28 7.42 3.75
CA LEU A 199 -12.73 8.25 2.62
C LEU A 199 -13.25 9.63 3.04
N ASN A 200 -13.89 9.73 4.21
CA ASN A 200 -14.43 10.99 4.73
C ASN A 200 -13.38 11.92 5.36
N ASP A 201 -12.11 11.51 5.42
CA ASP A 201 -11.00 12.43 5.74
C ASP A 201 -10.66 13.33 4.53
N ILE A 202 -11.19 13.01 3.34
CA ILE A 202 -11.04 13.80 2.11
C ILE A 202 -12.32 14.61 1.85
N PRO A 203 -12.23 15.86 1.34
CA PRO A 203 -13.42 16.66 1.06
C PRO A 203 -14.34 15.97 0.04
N THR A 204 -15.61 15.83 0.41
CA THR A 204 -16.58 15.01 -0.34
C THR A 204 -16.80 15.46 -1.79
N TRP A 205 -16.65 16.75 -2.06
CA TRP A 205 -16.81 17.31 -3.41
C TRP A 205 -15.76 16.83 -4.42
N LEU A 206 -14.66 16.20 -3.99
CA LEU A 206 -13.68 15.63 -4.91
C LEU A 206 -14.18 14.32 -5.55
N TYR A 207 -14.90 13.49 -4.79
CA TYR A 207 -15.29 12.14 -5.22
C TYR A 207 -16.80 11.97 -5.43
N LEU A 208 -17.64 12.75 -4.74
CA LEU A 208 -19.10 12.65 -4.87
C LEU A 208 -19.51 13.09 -6.28
N ASN A 209 -20.24 12.21 -6.98
CA ASN A 209 -20.69 12.42 -8.36
C ASN A 209 -19.55 12.71 -9.36
N ASN A 210 -18.31 12.37 -9.05
CA ASN A 210 -17.19 12.54 -9.96
C ASN A 210 -16.93 11.26 -10.78
N PRO A 211 -17.29 11.24 -12.09
CA PRO A 211 -17.18 10.03 -12.91
C PRO A 211 -15.73 9.62 -13.18
N LEU A 212 -14.74 10.49 -12.97
CA LEU A 212 -13.32 10.20 -13.16
C LEU A 212 -12.71 9.40 -12.00
N THR A 213 -13.44 9.33 -10.88
CA THR A 213 -12.94 8.77 -9.63
C THR A 213 -13.48 7.38 -9.35
N LYS A 214 -12.73 6.61 -8.55
CA LYS A 214 -13.18 5.35 -7.95
C LYS A 214 -12.62 5.20 -6.54
N HIS A 215 -13.50 4.93 -5.59
CA HIS A 215 -13.11 4.51 -4.24
C HIS A 215 -12.91 3.00 -4.19
N LEU A 216 -11.84 2.58 -3.50
CA LEU A 216 -11.53 1.20 -3.17
C LEU A 216 -11.21 1.12 -1.68
N GLN A 217 -11.77 0.12 -1.01
CA GLN A 217 -11.47 -0.16 0.39
C GLN A 217 -10.55 -1.38 0.47
N ILE A 218 -9.47 -1.25 1.23
CA ILE A 218 -8.63 -2.36 1.67
C ILE A 218 -9.19 -2.81 3.01
N ASP A 219 -9.79 -3.99 3.03
CA ASP A 219 -10.30 -4.60 4.25
C ASP A 219 -9.18 -5.34 4.99
N LYS A 220 -9.43 -5.67 6.25
CA LYS A 220 -8.63 -6.67 6.98
C LYS A 220 -8.80 -8.04 6.30
N PRO A 221 -7.82 -8.97 6.44
CA PRO A 221 -7.94 -10.28 5.83
C PRO A 221 -9.20 -10.98 6.32
N ASP A 222 -10.00 -11.49 5.38
CA ASP A 222 -11.18 -12.29 5.69
C ASP A 222 -10.79 -13.72 6.10
N ASP A 223 -11.79 -14.55 6.40
CA ASP A 223 -11.56 -15.94 6.80
C ASP A 223 -10.87 -16.76 5.71
N GLU A 224 -11.10 -16.45 4.43
CA GLU A 224 -10.46 -17.13 3.31
C GLU A 224 -8.97 -16.75 3.21
N GLU A 225 -8.65 -15.46 3.35
CA GLU A 225 -7.29 -14.93 3.35
C GLU A 225 -6.50 -15.42 4.57
N ARG A 226 -7.10 -15.42 5.77
CA ARG A 226 -6.51 -16.02 6.98
C ARG A 226 -6.22 -17.50 6.80
N ARG A 227 -7.17 -18.25 6.23
CA ARG A 227 -7.01 -19.68 5.94
C ARG A 227 -5.88 -19.91 4.93
N LYS A 228 -5.76 -19.08 3.90
CA LYS A 228 -4.63 -19.13 2.95
C LYS A 228 -3.30 -18.88 3.65
N PHE A 229 -3.20 -17.86 4.49
CA PHE A 229 -1.98 -17.56 5.26
C PHE A 229 -1.52 -18.78 6.06
N ILE A 230 -2.38 -19.33 6.92
CA ILE A 230 -1.99 -20.48 7.75
C ILE A 230 -1.73 -21.72 6.89
N THR A 231 -2.48 -21.92 5.80
CA THR A 231 -2.22 -23.03 4.87
C THR A 231 -0.82 -22.93 4.29
N PHE A 232 -0.40 -21.76 3.81
CA PHE A 232 0.94 -21.54 3.29
C PHE A 232 2.00 -21.77 4.38
N ALA A 233 1.77 -21.21 5.57
CA ALA A 233 2.64 -21.41 6.72
C ALA A 233 2.79 -22.88 7.14
N LEU A 234 1.80 -23.73 6.91
CA LEU A 234 1.90 -25.16 7.23
C LEU A 234 2.47 -25.99 6.06
N THR A 235 2.04 -25.77 4.82
CA THR A 235 2.27 -26.73 3.72
C THR A 235 3.36 -26.33 2.73
N ARG A 236 3.67 -25.04 2.59
CA ARG A 236 4.60 -24.55 1.55
C ARG A 236 6.03 -24.43 2.05
N ASN A 237 7.00 -24.96 1.33
CA ASN A 237 8.42 -24.88 1.73
C ASN A 237 9.03 -23.49 1.55
N ASP A 238 8.51 -22.72 0.60
CA ASP A 238 8.95 -21.35 0.30
C ASP A 238 8.31 -20.29 1.20
N PHE A 239 7.50 -20.71 2.18
CA PHE A 239 6.81 -19.81 3.10
C PHE A 239 7.36 -19.97 4.53
N PRO A 240 7.62 -18.86 5.25
CA PRO A 240 8.09 -18.91 6.64
C PRO A 240 7.18 -19.75 7.55
N LYS A 241 7.78 -20.57 8.42
CA LYS A 241 7.06 -21.53 9.26
C LYS A 241 6.77 -20.99 10.66
N PHE A 242 5.72 -21.53 11.30
CA PHE A 242 5.56 -21.46 12.75
C PHE A 242 6.50 -22.48 13.43
N PHE A 243 6.70 -22.35 14.75
CA PHE A 243 7.47 -23.34 15.49
C PHE A 243 6.70 -24.67 15.58
N ASP A 244 7.42 -25.79 15.47
CA ASP A 244 6.86 -27.16 15.53
C ASP A 244 5.71 -27.40 14.52
N SER A 245 5.86 -26.87 13.31
CA SER A 245 4.86 -27.02 12.23
C SER A 245 5.20 -28.12 11.22
N THR A 246 6.07 -29.06 11.57
CA THR A 246 6.45 -30.21 10.72
C THR A 246 5.75 -31.48 11.17
N ASN A 247 5.64 -32.47 10.27
CA ASN A 247 5.04 -33.78 10.54
C ASN A 247 3.59 -33.73 11.09
N LEU A 248 2.80 -32.73 10.68
CA LEU A 248 1.39 -32.63 11.02
C LEU A 248 0.56 -33.61 10.19
N THR A 249 -0.35 -34.32 10.82
CA THR A 249 -1.37 -35.11 10.13
C THR A 249 -2.37 -34.20 9.41
N GLN A 250 -3.09 -34.72 8.41
CA GLN A 250 -4.12 -33.93 7.71
C GLN A 250 -5.24 -33.45 8.67
N GLU A 251 -5.59 -34.27 9.65
CA GLU A 251 -6.56 -33.94 10.68
C GLU A 251 -6.09 -32.77 11.56
N GLU A 252 -4.82 -32.81 12.02
CA GLU A 252 -4.22 -31.71 12.78
C GLU A 252 -4.16 -30.42 11.96
N VAL A 253 -3.77 -30.49 10.69
CA VAL A 253 -3.73 -29.32 9.80
C VAL A 253 -5.10 -28.66 9.73
N LYS A 254 -6.17 -29.44 9.52
CA LYS A 254 -7.53 -28.91 9.45
C LYS A 254 -7.97 -28.25 10.76
N GLN A 255 -7.72 -28.91 11.90
CA GLN A 255 -8.04 -28.37 13.22
C GLN A 255 -7.26 -27.09 13.53
N ILE A 256 -5.98 -27.03 13.15
CA ILE A 256 -5.14 -25.83 13.30
C ILE A 256 -5.67 -24.69 12.43
N GLN A 257 -6.04 -24.98 11.18
CA GLN A 257 -6.60 -23.98 10.27
C GLN A 257 -7.90 -23.37 10.80
N GLU A 258 -8.83 -24.21 11.28
CA GLU A 258 -10.10 -23.74 11.85
C GLU A 258 -9.87 -22.88 13.09
N LYS A 259 -9.09 -23.37 14.07
CA LYS A 259 -8.76 -22.60 15.27
C LYS A 259 -8.02 -21.31 14.97
N PHE A 260 -7.12 -21.32 13.98
CA PHE A 260 -6.38 -20.12 13.60
C PHE A 260 -7.32 -19.05 13.07
N VAL A 261 -8.22 -19.39 12.16
CA VAL A 261 -9.20 -18.44 11.60
C VAL A 261 -10.06 -17.85 12.72
N ASP A 262 -10.59 -18.70 13.60
CA ASP A 262 -11.47 -18.25 14.70
C ASP A 262 -10.75 -17.34 15.72
N LEU A 263 -9.53 -17.70 16.12
CA LEU A 263 -8.79 -16.96 17.16
C LEU A 263 -8.13 -15.66 16.65
N THR A 264 -7.95 -15.55 15.33
CA THR A 264 -7.31 -14.40 14.68
C THR A 264 -8.29 -13.46 13.99
N ASP A 265 -9.59 -13.62 14.27
CA ASP A 265 -10.58 -12.67 13.79
C ASP A 265 -10.28 -11.24 14.28
N GLY A 266 -10.48 -10.29 13.38
CA GLY A 266 -10.14 -8.88 13.57
C GLY A 266 -8.66 -8.52 13.44
N LEU A 267 -7.75 -9.49 13.30
CA LEU A 267 -6.32 -9.22 13.11
C LEU A 267 -5.98 -8.90 11.65
N GLY A 268 -5.04 -7.99 11.43
CA GLY A 268 -4.40 -7.67 10.16
C GLY A 268 -3.29 -8.64 9.78
N ASN A 269 -2.86 -8.64 8.52
CA ASN A 269 -1.81 -9.52 8.00
C ASN A 269 -0.48 -9.35 8.73
N TYR A 270 -0.10 -8.12 9.08
CA TYR A 270 1.08 -7.83 9.89
C TYR A 270 1.01 -8.50 11.26
N GLU A 271 -0.17 -8.52 11.87
CA GLU A 271 -0.40 -9.18 13.16
C GLU A 271 -0.34 -10.70 13.01
N LEU A 272 -0.90 -11.28 11.93
CA LEU A 272 -0.77 -12.71 11.63
C LEU A 272 0.69 -13.14 11.47
N GLU A 273 1.48 -12.34 10.76
CA GLU A 273 2.93 -12.57 10.63
C GLU A 273 3.65 -12.39 11.97
N SER A 274 3.20 -11.45 12.80
CA SER A 274 3.72 -11.27 14.16
C SER A 274 3.47 -12.50 15.03
N LEU A 275 2.31 -13.17 14.92
CA LEU A 275 2.04 -14.44 15.61
C LEU A 275 3.03 -15.53 15.20
N ARG A 276 3.35 -15.60 13.91
CA ARG A 276 4.33 -16.56 13.38
C ARG A 276 5.73 -16.29 13.91
N ILE A 277 6.15 -15.03 13.91
CA ILE A 277 7.44 -14.60 14.46
C ILE A 277 7.49 -14.88 15.97
N LEU A 278 6.42 -14.60 16.71
CA LEU A 278 6.31 -14.86 18.14
C LEU A 278 6.43 -16.35 18.46
N SER A 279 5.70 -17.20 17.74
CA SER A 279 5.79 -18.66 17.84
C SER A 279 7.23 -19.16 17.69
N GLN A 280 7.98 -18.63 16.72
CA GLN A 280 9.39 -18.98 16.52
C GLN A 280 10.30 -18.46 17.64
N ARG A 281 10.13 -17.21 18.05
CA ARG A 281 10.98 -16.57 19.07
C ARG A 281 10.80 -17.17 20.46
N GLU A 282 9.56 -17.46 20.84
CA GLU A 282 9.20 -18.03 22.15
C GLU A 282 9.08 -19.55 22.13
N GLN A 283 9.36 -20.20 20.99
CA GLN A 283 9.28 -21.65 20.80
C GLN A 283 7.91 -22.24 21.21
N ILE A 284 6.83 -21.51 20.92
CA ILE A 284 5.47 -21.96 21.19
C ILE A 284 4.97 -22.73 19.97
N SER A 285 4.70 -24.03 20.15
CA SER A 285 4.20 -24.92 19.09
C SER A 285 2.92 -24.39 18.46
N ILE A 286 2.80 -24.52 17.13
CA ILE A 286 1.57 -24.20 16.39
C ILE A 286 0.37 -25.03 16.85
N ARG A 287 0.57 -26.18 17.51
CA ARG A 287 -0.52 -26.94 18.12
C ARG A 287 -1.22 -26.17 19.24
N ASN A 288 -0.53 -25.19 19.83
CA ASN A 288 -1.03 -24.32 20.90
C ASN A 288 -1.26 -22.86 20.42
N ILE A 289 -2.01 -22.70 19.32
CA ILE A 289 -2.36 -21.39 18.72
C ILE A 289 -2.93 -20.43 19.76
N LYS A 290 -3.78 -20.93 20.66
CA LYS A 290 -4.41 -20.14 21.71
C LYS A 290 -3.36 -19.42 22.57
N ASN A 291 -2.32 -20.13 23.01
CA ASN A 291 -1.22 -19.54 23.77
C ASN A 291 -0.46 -18.49 22.95
N ILE A 292 -0.18 -18.75 21.66
CA ILE A 292 0.48 -17.76 20.77
C ILE A 292 -0.35 -16.47 20.70
N VAL A 293 -1.67 -16.59 20.50
CA VAL A 293 -2.58 -15.43 20.42
C VAL A 293 -2.72 -14.70 21.76
N GLU A 294 -2.81 -15.43 22.87
CA GLU A 294 -2.88 -14.85 24.22
C GLU A 294 -1.59 -14.10 24.57
N ARG A 295 -0.42 -14.66 24.25
CA ARG A 295 0.89 -14.00 24.42
C ARG A 295 1.00 -12.74 23.58
N TYR A 296 0.49 -12.77 22.34
CA TYR A 296 0.47 -11.58 21.49
C TYR A 296 -0.43 -10.47 22.05
N LYS A 297 -1.65 -10.81 22.49
CA LYS A 297 -2.64 -9.84 22.96
C LYS A 297 -2.35 -9.29 24.36
N PHE A 298 -1.81 -10.12 25.26
CA PHE A 298 -1.68 -9.80 26.68
C PHE A 298 -0.21 -9.77 27.17
N GLY A 299 0.75 -10.09 26.31
CA GLY A 299 2.16 -10.15 26.67
C GLY A 299 2.52 -11.39 27.49
N VAL A 300 3.53 -11.26 28.36
CA VAL A 300 3.97 -12.36 29.22
C VAL A 300 2.93 -12.62 30.30
N ILE A 301 2.00 -13.54 30.05
CA ILE A 301 1.17 -14.13 31.10
C ILE A 301 2.06 -15.11 31.87
N GLU A 302 2.60 -14.68 33.01
CA GLU A 302 3.05 -15.64 34.03
C GLU A 302 1.80 -16.30 34.60
N SER A 303 1.31 -17.35 33.94
CA SER A 303 0.19 -18.10 34.46
C SER A 303 0.62 -18.72 35.79
N ALA A 304 -0.12 -18.46 36.87
CA ALA A 304 0.12 -19.11 38.15
C ALA A 304 0.13 -20.65 38.01
N TRP A 305 -0.53 -21.19 36.98
CA TRP A 305 -0.53 -22.61 36.65
C TRP A 305 0.81 -23.14 36.09
N ASP A 306 1.58 -22.31 35.39
CA ASP A 306 2.93 -22.69 34.92
C ASP A 306 3.87 -22.89 36.12
N LYS A 307 3.72 -22.07 37.17
CA LYS A 307 4.43 -22.24 38.45
C LYS A 307 3.97 -23.51 39.19
N VAL A 308 2.66 -23.77 39.22
CA VAL A 308 2.08 -24.95 39.90
C VAL A 308 2.49 -26.27 39.23
N ASN A 309 2.65 -26.31 37.91
CA ASN A 309 3.11 -27.52 37.21
C ASN A 309 4.58 -27.83 37.52
N ILE A 310 5.43 -26.81 37.65
CA ILE A 310 6.84 -26.97 38.04
C ILE A 310 6.95 -27.50 39.48
N GLU A 311 6.15 -26.96 40.42
CA GLU A 311 6.13 -27.44 41.81
C GLU A 311 5.60 -28.88 41.94
N LYS A 312 4.53 -29.23 41.21
CA LYS A 312 4.00 -30.60 41.20
C LYS A 312 4.98 -31.61 40.60
N LEU A 313 5.72 -31.23 39.55
CA LEU A 313 6.77 -32.07 38.96
C LEU A 313 7.99 -32.21 39.88
N ARG A 314 8.26 -31.22 40.74
CA ARG A 314 9.35 -31.28 41.73
C ARG A 314 8.99 -32.18 42.92
N ASN A 315 7.73 -32.17 43.35
CA ASN A 315 7.24 -32.98 44.47
C ASN A 315 6.84 -34.42 44.09
N ALA A 316 6.78 -34.75 42.80
CA ALA A 316 6.52 -36.12 42.32
C ALA A 316 7.80 -36.97 42.17
N LYS A 317 8.96 -36.42 42.55
CA LYS A 317 10.28 -37.11 42.55
C LYS A 317 10.78 -37.45 43.96
N GLU A 318 9.97 -37.27 44.99
CA GLU A 318 10.16 -37.84 46.33
C GLU A 318 9.19 -39.01 46.54
#